data_AF-A0AAD4BIU5-F1
#
_entry.id   AF-A0AAD4BIU5-F1
#
_cell.length_a   1.000
_cell.length_b   1.000
_cell.length_c   1.000
_cell.angle_alpha   90.00
_cell.angle_beta   90.00
_cell.angle_gamma   90.00
#
_symmetry.space_group_name_H-M   'P 1'
#
loop_
_entity.id
_entity.type
_entity.pdbx_description
1 polymer ?
#
loop_
_entity_poly.entity_id
_entity_poly.type
_entity_poly.pdbx_seq_one_letter_code
_entity_poly.pdbx_strand_id
1 'polypeptide(L)'
;MPNDPEAQHRMDQELTRLMTQVCDVRRQRNMLSPISRLPEEILAEIFTHGARDHHEHYRLPVDVSYVCHRWRIVALDCPTLWSYLVGASQRWTEELLARSKQTSLKI
;
A
#
# COMPACT_ATOMS: atom_id res chain seq x y z
N MET A 1 -26.48 -6.62 -32.75
CA MET A 1 -26.66 -7.21 -31.42
C MET A 1 -26.23 -6.17 -30.40
N PRO A 2 -27.13 -5.30 -29.89
CA PRO A 2 -26.75 -4.27 -28.94
C PRO A 2 -26.81 -4.81 -27.50
N ASN A 3 -25.83 -4.41 -26.69
CA ASN A 3 -25.64 -4.72 -25.26
C ASN A 3 -26.90 -5.11 -24.50
N ASP A 4 -27.02 -6.38 -24.13
CA ASP A 4 -27.88 -6.84 -23.04
C ASP A 4 -27.23 -6.43 -21.70
N PRO A 5 -27.79 -5.46 -20.97
CA PRO A 5 -27.22 -5.00 -19.71
C PRO A 5 -27.17 -6.10 -18.64
N GLU A 6 -28.08 -7.08 -18.68
CA GLU A 6 -28.08 -8.21 -17.76
C GLU A 6 -26.94 -9.20 -18.08
N ALA A 7 -26.61 -9.38 -19.35
CA ALA A 7 -25.43 -10.14 -19.75
C ALA A 7 -24.13 -9.46 -19.29
N GLN A 8 -24.02 -8.14 -19.45
CA GLN A 8 -22.85 -7.39 -18.96
C GLN A 8 -22.72 -7.49 -17.43
N HIS A 9 -23.83 -7.29 -16.71
CA HIS A 9 -23.81 -7.38 -15.25
C HIS A 9 -23.38 -8.77 -14.75
N ARG A 10 -23.86 -9.85 -15.38
CA ARG A 10 -23.43 -11.22 -15.05
C ARG A 10 -21.94 -11.43 -15.30
N MET A 11 -21.41 -10.89 -16.40
CA MET A 11 -19.97 -10.96 -16.68
C MET A 11 -19.14 -10.17 -15.66
N ASP A 12 -19.59 -8.98 -15.26
CA ASP A 12 -18.90 -8.16 -14.26
C ASP A 12 -18.92 -8.81 -12.86
N GLN A 13 -20.03 -9.43 -12.49
CA GLN A 13 -20.12 -10.22 -11.26
C GLN A 13 -19.14 -11.40 -11.26
N GLU A 14 -19.07 -12.14 -12.37
CA GLU A 14 -18.15 -13.26 -12.50
C GLU A 14 -16.69 -12.81 -12.50
N LEU A 15 -16.38 -11.70 -13.18
CA LEU A 15 -15.05 -11.08 -13.15
C LEU A 15 -14.65 -10.70 -11.72
N THR A 16 -15.56 -10.05 -10.98
CA THR A 16 -15.34 -9.66 -9.58
C THR A 16 -15.10 -10.89 -8.69
N ARG A 17 -15.89 -11.95 -8.89
CA ARG A 17 -15.75 -13.21 -8.15
C ARG A 17 -14.38 -13.84 -8.40
N LEU A 18 -13.97 -13.96 -9.65
CA LEU A 18 -12.69 -14.54 -10.03
C LEU A 18 -11.50 -13.68 -9.55
N MET A 19 -11.59 -12.36 -9.67
CA MET A 19 -10.56 -11.44 -9.15
C MET A 19 -10.40 -11.58 -7.64
N THR A 20 -11.49 -11.74 -6.89
CA THR A 20 -11.46 -11.98 -5.45
C THR A 20 -10.70 -13.27 -5.12
N GLN A 21 -11.00 -14.37 -5.82
CA GLN A 21 -10.29 -15.64 -5.65
C GLN A 21 -8.79 -15.52 -5.95
N VAL A 22 -8.42 -14.79 -7.00
CA VAL A 22 -7.01 -14.52 -7.32
C VAL A 22 -6.32 -13.72 -6.21
N CYS A 23 -6.99 -12.72 -5.65
CA CYS A 23 -6.47 -11.94 -4.51
C CYS A 23 -6.25 -12.81 -3.28
N ASP A 24 -7.15 -13.74 -2.98
CA ASP A 24 -7.03 -14.66 -1.83
C ASP A 24 -5.85 -15.60 -1.96
N VAL A 25 -5.69 -16.23 -3.12
CA VAL A 25 -4.53 -17.11 -3.40
C VAL A 25 -3.22 -16.32 -3.31
N ARG A 26 -3.18 -15.09 -3.85
CA ARG A 26 -2.01 -14.21 -3.73
C ARG A 26 -1.70 -13.86 -2.27
N ARG A 27 -2.72 -13.60 -1.45
CA ARG A 27 -2.56 -13.34 0.00
C ARG A 27 -1.98 -14.56 0.70
N GLN A 28 -2.54 -15.75 0.46
CA GLN A 28 -2.02 -17.00 1.03
C GLN A 28 -0.57 -17.25 0.64
N ARG A 29 -0.23 -17.09 -0.64
CA ARG A 29 1.15 -17.22 -1.11
C ARG A 29 2.09 -16.23 -0.41
N ASN A 30 1.67 -14.98 -0.25
CA ASN A 30 2.49 -13.97 0.43
C ASN A 30 2.71 -14.31 1.91
N MET A 31 1.74 -14.93 2.60
CA MET A 31 1.91 -15.38 3.99
C MET A 31 2.98 -16.47 4.16
N LEU A 32 3.30 -17.22 3.09
CA LEU A 32 4.38 -18.21 3.11
C LEU A 32 5.78 -17.60 3.01
N SER A 33 5.89 -16.31 2.68
CA SER A 33 7.18 -15.61 2.64
C SER A 33 7.76 -15.44 4.05
N PRO A 34 9.08 -15.61 4.27
CA PRO A 34 9.71 -15.43 5.58
C PRO A 34 9.41 -14.06 6.23
N ILE A 35 9.37 -13.00 5.43
CA ILE A 35 9.09 -11.63 5.91
C ILE A 35 7.67 -11.48 6.47
N SER A 36 6.75 -12.35 6.07
CA SER A 36 5.38 -12.36 6.56
C SER A 36 5.25 -12.88 8.00
N ARG A 37 6.32 -13.42 8.59
CA ARG A 37 6.37 -13.84 10.00
C ARG A 37 6.66 -12.69 10.97
N LEU A 38 7.19 -11.57 10.46
CA LEU A 38 7.47 -10.41 11.28
C LEU A 38 6.17 -9.77 11.78
N PRO A 39 6.10 -9.30 13.03
CA PRO A 39 5.01 -8.44 13.50
C PRO A 39 4.87 -7.16 12.68
N GLU A 40 3.72 -6.50 12.78
CA GLU A 40 3.43 -5.26 12.02
C GLU A 40 4.31 -4.11 12.46
N GLU A 41 4.65 -4.04 13.75
CA GLU A 41 5.51 -3.04 14.36
C GLU A 41 6.93 -3.13 13.78
N ILE A 42 7.45 -4.35 13.65
CA ILE A 42 8.79 -4.60 13.09
C ILE A 42 8.82 -4.26 11.60
N LEU A 43 7.76 -4.56 10.85
CA LEU A 43 7.65 -4.13 9.45
C LEU A 43 7.63 -2.60 9.33
N ALA A 44 6.85 -1.92 10.17
CA ALA A 44 6.78 -0.45 10.19
C ALA A 44 8.15 0.18 10.52
N GLU A 45 8.89 -0.40 11.47
CA GLU A 45 10.24 0.02 11.81
C GLU A 45 11.19 -0.16 10.63
N ILE A 46 11.20 -1.31 9.97
CA ILE A 46 12.00 -1.57 8.76
C ILE A 46 11.71 -0.55 7.66
N PHE A 47 10.43 -0.29 7.37
CA PHE A 47 10.04 0.69 6.35
C PHE A 47 10.53 2.10 6.70
N THR A 48 10.40 2.48 7.97
CA THR A 48 10.82 3.80 8.47
C THR A 48 12.33 3.98 8.39
N HIS A 49 13.11 2.94 8.74
CA HIS A 49 14.56 2.95 8.58
C HIS A 49 14.98 3.10 7.13
N GLY A 50 14.37 2.32 6.21
CA GLY A 50 14.66 2.45 4.79
C GLY A 50 14.36 3.85 4.23
N ALA A 51 13.28 4.48 4.69
CA ALA A 51 12.89 5.81 4.23
C ALA A 51 13.80 6.91 4.79
N ARG A 52 14.37 6.70 5.98
CA ARG A 52 15.31 7.62 6.63
C ARG A 52 16.71 7.52 6.05
N ASP A 53 17.25 6.31 5.96
CA ASP A 53 18.67 6.09 5.71
C ASP A 53 19.03 6.27 4.23
N HIS A 54 18.04 6.20 3.34
CA HIS A 54 18.24 6.41 1.93
C HIS A 54 17.39 7.58 1.40
N HIS A 55 17.91 8.80 1.54
CA HIS A 55 17.27 10.03 1.07
C HIS A 55 16.92 10.03 -0.44
N GLU A 56 17.56 9.16 -1.23
CA GLU A 56 17.23 8.95 -2.66
C GLU A 56 15.94 8.13 -2.87
N HIS A 57 15.47 7.41 -1.85
CA HIS A 57 14.25 6.61 -1.87
C HIS A 57 13.05 7.35 -1.28
N TYR A 58 12.84 8.61 -1.67
CA TYR A 58 11.65 9.38 -1.31
C TYR A 58 10.33 8.67 -1.69
N ARG A 59 10.38 7.72 -2.63
CA ARG A 59 9.23 6.89 -3.01
C ARG A 59 8.99 5.67 -2.13
N LEU A 60 9.88 5.34 -1.19
CA LEU A 60 9.78 4.10 -0.41
C LEU A 60 8.42 3.93 0.28
N PRO A 61 7.84 4.94 0.96
CA PRO A 61 6.51 4.79 1.57
C PRO A 61 5.43 4.39 0.57
N VAL A 62 5.52 4.92 -0.65
CA VAL A 62 4.64 4.56 -1.75
C VAL A 62 4.94 3.14 -2.19
N ASP A 63 6.19 2.81 -2.49
CA ASP A 63 6.60 1.52 -3.05
C ASP A 63 6.24 0.37 -2.11
N VAL A 64 6.50 0.48 -0.80
CA VAL A 64 6.13 -0.55 0.18
C VAL A 64 4.61 -0.72 0.29
N SER A 65 3.83 0.35 0.11
CA SER A 65 2.37 0.29 0.10
C SER A 65 1.79 -0.45 -1.11
N TYR A 66 2.57 -0.65 -2.18
CA TYR A 66 2.14 -1.38 -3.38
C TYR A 66 2.54 -2.86 -3.38
N VAL A 67 3.39 -3.32 -2.46
CA VAL A 67 3.92 -4.70 -2.44
C VAL A 67 2.81 -5.74 -2.23
N CYS A 68 2.04 -5.62 -1.15
CA CYS A 68 0.92 -6.51 -0.86
C CYS A 68 -0.11 -5.85 0.06
N HIS A 69 -1.27 -6.50 0.24
CA HIS A 69 -2.33 -6.02 1.12
C HIS A 69 -1.84 -5.74 2.55
N ARG A 70 -1.05 -6.66 3.12
CA ARG A 70 -0.52 -6.51 4.48
C ARG A 70 0.43 -5.32 4.61
N TRP A 71 1.36 -5.19 3.67
CA TRP A 71 2.31 -4.07 3.67
C TRP A 71 1.61 -2.73 3.45
N ARG A 72 0.55 -2.71 2.64
CA ARG A 72 -0.31 -1.53 2.49
C ARG A 72 -0.92 -1.09 3.81
N ILE A 73 -1.51 -2.02 4.56
CA ILE A 73 -2.09 -1.71 5.88
C ILE A 73 -1.01 -1.13 6.81
N VAL A 74 0.10 -1.86 6.99
CA VAL A 74 1.20 -1.41 7.86
C VAL A 74 1.75 -0.04 7.44
N ALA A 75 1.94 0.20 6.15
CA ALA A 75 2.44 1.47 5.65
C ALA A 75 1.44 2.61 5.90
N LEU A 76 0.14 2.39 5.68
CA LEU A 76 -0.90 3.40 5.90
C LEU A 76 -1.12 3.69 7.40
N ASP A 77 -0.93 2.68 8.26
CA ASP A 77 -1.06 2.80 9.72
C ASP A 77 0.21 3.33 10.40
N CYS A 78 1.28 3.62 9.65
CA CYS A 78 2.52 4.20 10.15
C CYS A 78 2.71 5.66 9.66
N PRO A 79 2.14 6.68 10.33
CA PRO A 79 2.30 8.08 9.93
C PRO A 79 3.75 8.55 9.85
N THR A 80 4.62 8.02 10.71
CA THR A 80 6.05 8.36 10.74
C THR A 80 6.75 8.01 9.42
N LEU A 81 6.35 6.92 8.76
CA LEU A 81 6.87 6.55 7.43
C LEU A 81 6.64 7.65 6.40
N TRP A 82 5.46 8.29 6.42
CA TRP A 82 5.08 9.35 5.48
C TRP A 82 5.72 10.71 5.78
N SER A 83 6.36 10.87 6.95
CA SER A 83 7.10 12.11 7.28
C SER A 83 8.42 12.28 6.52
N TYR A 84 8.94 11.21 5.89
CA TYR A 84 10.21 11.22 5.15
C TYR A 84 10.05 11.39 3.63
N LEU A 85 8.83 11.67 3.15
CA LEU A 85 8.54 11.92 1.74
C LEU A 85 8.96 13.35 1.35
N VAL A 86 10.27 13.60 1.38
CA VAL A 86 10.87 14.87 0.98
C VAL A 86 10.89 14.95 -0.55
N GLY A 87 10.29 16.00 -1.12
CA GLY A 87 10.37 16.28 -2.56
C GLY A 87 9.23 15.71 -3.42
N ALA A 88 8.15 15.21 -2.81
CA ALA A 88 6.96 14.84 -3.56
C ALA A 88 6.32 16.12 -4.15
N SER A 89 5.96 16.10 -5.45
CA SER A 89 5.33 17.25 -6.13
C SER A 89 4.12 17.77 -5.34
N GLN A 90 3.72 19.02 -5.55
CA GLN A 90 2.62 19.67 -4.80
C GLN A 90 1.33 18.81 -4.68
N ARG A 91 1.07 17.96 -5.67
CA ARG A 91 -0.03 16.98 -5.69
C ARG A 91 0.09 15.89 -4.62
N TRP A 92 1.30 15.50 -4.26
CA TRP A 92 1.57 14.50 -3.23
C TRP A 92 1.63 15.13 -1.84
N THR A 93 1.99 16.40 -1.70
CA THR A 93 2.01 17.11 -0.41
C THR A 93 0.66 17.04 0.33
N GLU A 94 -0.46 17.14 -0.40
CA GLU A 94 -1.81 17.05 0.17
C GLU A 94 -2.12 15.64 0.69
N GLU A 95 -1.84 14.61 -0.11
CA GLU A 95 -2.02 13.21 0.27
C GLU A 95 -1.11 12.83 1.46
N LEU A 96 0.08 13.43 1.51
CA LEU A 96 1.03 13.26 2.61
C LEU A 96 0.55 13.87 3.92
N LEU A 97 0.01 15.08 3.85
CA LEU A 97 -0.59 15.75 5.01
C LEU A 97 -1.80 14.98 5.53
N ALA A 98 -2.64 14.47 4.64
CA ALA A 98 -3.78 13.62 5.01
C ALA A 98 -3.33 12.32 5.72
N ARG A 99 -2.24 11.69 5.25
CA ARG A 99 -1.76 10.41 5.78
C ARG A 99 -0.86 10.53 7.01
N SER A 100 -0.15 11.65 7.18
CA SER A 100 0.74 11.86 8.33
C SER A 100 0.00 12.24 9.62
N LYS A 101 -1.32 12.45 9.57
CA LYS A 101 -2.17 12.81 10.71
C LYS A 101 -1.60 13.99 11.53
N GLN A 102 -0.99 14.98 10.87
CA GLN A 102 -0.36 16.15 11.50
C GLN A 102 0.83 15.85 12.44
N THR A 103 1.50 14.71 12.28
CA THR A 103 2.82 14.54 12.91
C THR A 103 3.80 15.59 12.34
N SER A 104 4.69 16.13 13.18
CA SER A 104 5.66 17.14 12.74
C SER A 104 6.48 16.60 11.57
N LEU A 105 6.34 17.23 10.40
CA LEU A 105 7.13 16.91 9.22
C LEU A 105 8.59 17.16 9.56
N LYS A 106 9.40 16.09 9.55
CA LYS A 106 10.84 16.20 9.72
C LYS A 106 11.42 16.56 8.35
N ILE A 107 11.69 17.86 8.19
CA ILE A 107 12.45 18.42 7.05
C ILE A 107 13.91 18.03 7.21
#